data_AF-A0A0J8U690-F1
#
_entry.id   AF-A0A0J8U690-F1
#
_cell.length_a   1.000
_cell.length_b   1.000
_cell.length_c   1.000
_cell.angle_alpha   90.00
_cell.angle_beta   90.00
_cell.angle_gamma   90.00
#
_symmetry.space_group_name_H-M   'P 1'
#
loop_
_entity.id
_entity.type
_entity.pdbx_description
1 polymer ?
#
loop_
_entity_poly.entity_id
_entity_poly.type
_entity_poly.pdbx_seq_one_letter_code
_entity_poly.pdbx_strand_id
1 'polypeptide(L)'
;MATDKLYGPSPEDGHLPDTGYRIVERSPGGWFWIWSEPGEEDQVSARYGSESAAFDSAADDWADCGEGGRLSATLRAQATRLRKDGR
;
A
#
# COMPACT_ATOMS: atom_id res chain seq x y z
N MET A 1 -12.89 -5.52 -6.22
CA MET A 1 -13.28 -4.11 -5.95
C MET A 1 -12.01 -3.40 -5.53
N ALA A 2 -11.50 -2.48 -6.34
CA ALA A 2 -10.33 -1.68 -5.95
C ALA A 2 -10.72 -0.77 -4.79
N THR A 3 -9.99 -0.83 -3.68
CA THR A 3 -10.15 0.15 -2.61
C THR A 3 -9.49 1.45 -3.07
N ASP A 4 -10.28 2.49 -3.31
CA ASP A 4 -9.81 3.87 -3.57
C ASP A 4 -9.13 4.51 -2.34
N LYS A 5 -8.81 3.71 -1.34
CA LYS A 5 -8.26 4.17 -0.08
C LYS A 5 -6.76 4.43 -0.23
N LEU A 6 -6.36 5.65 0.09
CA LEU A 6 -4.97 6.04 0.26
C LEU A 6 -4.51 5.69 1.69
N TYR A 7 -3.37 5.00 1.79
CA TYR A 7 -2.69 4.68 3.03
C TYR A 7 -1.42 5.52 3.09
N GLY A 8 -1.54 6.71 3.65
CA GLY A 8 -0.46 7.67 3.78
C GLY A 8 0.25 7.63 5.12
N PRO A 9 1.48 8.18 5.19
CA PRO A 9 2.16 8.48 6.44
C PRO A 9 1.39 9.55 7.24
N SER A 10 1.79 9.77 8.49
CA SER A 10 1.12 10.81 9.28
C SER A 10 1.61 12.18 8.78
N PRO A 11 0.78 13.23 8.78
CA PRO A 11 1.21 14.56 8.32
C PRO A 11 2.35 15.16 9.16
N GLU A 12 2.58 14.61 10.35
CA GLU A 12 3.68 14.93 11.26
C GLU A 12 5.05 14.41 10.74
N ASP A 13 5.05 13.45 9.82
CA ASP A 13 6.26 12.91 9.18
C ASP A 13 6.79 13.83 8.05
N GLY A 14 6.14 14.98 7.81
CA GLY A 14 6.59 15.97 6.81
C GLY A 14 6.12 15.70 5.37
N HIS A 15 5.37 14.62 5.15
CA HIS A 15 4.78 14.25 3.88
C HIS A 15 3.52 15.06 3.55
N LEU A 16 3.25 15.25 2.26
CA LEU A 16 2.04 15.93 1.79
C LEU A 16 0.79 15.09 2.12
N PRO A 17 -0.38 15.71 2.39
CA PRO A 17 -1.59 15.01 2.84
C PRO A 17 -2.14 13.99 1.84
N ASP A 18 -1.82 14.13 0.56
CA ASP A 18 -2.23 13.24 -0.52
C ASP A 18 -1.12 12.24 -0.91
N THR A 19 -0.16 12.00 -0.01
CA THR A 19 0.93 11.04 -0.19
C THR A 19 0.55 9.68 0.38
N GLY A 20 0.84 8.58 -0.32
CA GLY A 20 0.65 7.25 0.24
C GLY A 20 0.49 6.11 -0.76
N TYR A 21 0.25 4.92 -0.22
CA TYR A 21 -0.02 3.71 -1.00
C TYR A 21 -1.50 3.55 -1.33
N ARG A 22 -1.79 3.16 -2.56
CA ARG A 22 -3.10 2.65 -3.02
C ARG A 22 -2.95 1.20 -3.44
N ILE A 23 -3.85 0.33 -2.97
CA ILE A 23 -3.89 -1.07 -3.39
C ILE A 23 -5.00 -1.26 -4.41
N VAL A 24 -4.63 -1.67 -5.63
CA VAL A 24 -5.54 -1.71 -6.77
C VAL A 24 -5.52 -3.06 -7.49
N GLU A 25 -6.69 -3.50 -7.92
CA GLU A 25 -6.86 -4.64 -8.82
C GLU A 25 -6.96 -4.12 -10.26
N ARG A 26 -5.92 -4.33 -11.08
CA ARG A 26 -5.91 -3.89 -12.49
C ARG A 26 -6.39 -4.96 -13.46
N SER A 27 -6.45 -6.20 -13.01
CA SER A 27 -6.97 -7.36 -13.74
C SER A 27 -7.54 -8.36 -12.73
N PRO A 28 -8.50 -9.24 -13.09
CA PRO A 28 -9.06 -10.19 -12.13
C PRO A 28 -7.97 -11.02 -11.44
N GLY A 29 -7.88 -10.93 -10.11
CA GLY A 29 -6.84 -11.58 -9.31
C GLY A 29 -5.42 -11.05 -9.54
N GLY A 30 -5.29 -9.85 -10.11
CA GLY A 30 -4.02 -9.16 -10.36
C GLY A 30 -3.97 -7.85 -9.60
N TRP A 31 -3.28 -7.88 -8.47
CA TRP A 31 -3.18 -6.79 -7.51
C TRP A 31 -1.84 -6.08 -7.59
N PHE A 32 -1.84 -4.78 -7.32
CA PHE A 32 -0.68 -3.90 -7.36
C PHE A 32 -0.79 -2.90 -6.22
N TRP A 33 0.35 -2.42 -5.72
CA TRP A 33 0.38 -1.19 -4.97
C TRP A 33 0.90 -0.05 -5.85
N ILE A 34 0.40 1.15 -5.60
CA ILE A 34 0.84 2.40 -6.22
C ILE A 34 1.22 3.36 -5.10
N TRP A 35 2.46 3.81 -5.06
CA TRP A 35 2.85 4.96 -4.26
C TRP A 35 2.60 6.23 -5.05
N SER A 36 1.92 7.19 -4.44
CA SER A 36 1.60 8.49 -5.02
C SER A 36 2.09 9.58 -4.10
N GLU A 37 2.80 10.57 -4.66
CA GLU A 37 3.21 11.80 -3.97
C GLU A 37 2.89 13.01 -4.87
N PRO A 38 2.26 14.08 -4.35
CA PRO A 38 1.91 15.23 -5.17
C PRO A 38 3.14 15.93 -5.77
N GLY A 39 3.19 15.99 -7.09
CA GLY A 39 4.30 16.59 -7.83
C GLY A 39 5.34 15.58 -8.30
N GLU A 40 5.21 14.31 -7.91
CA GLU A 40 6.02 13.21 -8.41
C GLU A 40 5.20 12.25 -9.29
N GLU A 41 5.91 11.41 -10.05
CA GLU A 41 5.29 10.35 -10.83
C GLU A 41 4.88 9.17 -9.93
N ASP A 42 3.70 8.60 -10.19
CA ASP A 42 3.20 7.42 -9.48
C ASP A 42 4.18 6.25 -9.64
N GLN A 43 4.64 5.68 -8.53
CA GLN A 43 5.47 4.47 -8.54
C GLN A 43 4.57 3.24 -8.43
N VAL A 44 4.76 2.26 -9.31
CA VAL A 44 3.87 1.09 -9.42
C VAL A 44 4.65 -0.19 -9.19
N SER A 45 4.11 -1.06 -8.35
CA SER A 45 4.71 -2.36 -8.03
C SER A 45 4.65 -3.38 -9.17
N ALA A 46 5.31 -4.52 -8.95
CA ALA A 46 5.02 -5.75 -9.69
C ALA A 46 3.58 -6.26 -9.41
N ARG A 47 3.12 -7.23 -10.21
CA ARG A 47 1.81 -7.88 -10.03
C ARG A 47 1.86 -8.92 -8.90
N TYR A 48 0.86 -8.87 -8.04
CA TYR A 48 0.57 -9.85 -6.99
C TYR A 48 -0.68 -10.67 -7.29
N GLY A 49 -0.71 -11.91 -6.81
CA GLY A 49 -1.82 -12.84 -6.98
C GLY A 49 -2.98 -12.66 -6.00
N SER A 50 -2.80 -11.83 -4.97
CA SER A 50 -3.81 -11.57 -3.94
C SER A 50 -3.71 -10.13 -3.41
N GLU A 51 -4.80 -9.64 -2.85
CA GLU A 51 -4.89 -8.30 -2.25
C GLU A 51 -3.96 -8.22 -1.03
N SER A 52 -3.98 -9.27 -0.19
CA SER A 52 -3.11 -9.40 0.97
C SER A 52 -1.62 -9.34 0.62
N ALA A 53 -1.19 -9.96 -0.48
CA ALA A 53 0.20 -9.96 -0.91
C ALA A 53 0.66 -8.56 -1.37
N ALA A 54 -0.23 -7.80 -2.04
CA ALA A 54 0.06 -6.41 -2.38
C ALA A 54 0.22 -5.52 -1.14
N PHE A 55 -0.62 -5.72 -0.11
CA PHE A 55 -0.48 -5.01 1.16
C PHE A 55 0.80 -5.36 1.92
N ASP A 56 1.19 -6.63 2.00
CA ASP A 56 2.44 -7.03 2.66
C ASP A 56 3.65 -6.41 1.94
N SER A 57 3.68 -6.47 0.61
CA SER A 57 4.77 -5.85 -0.16
C SER A 57 4.83 -4.34 0.03
N ALA A 58 3.71 -3.62 0.04
CA ALA A 58 3.71 -2.18 0.31
C ALA A 58 4.23 -1.86 1.71
N ALA A 59 3.95 -2.72 2.69
CA ALA A 59 4.45 -2.53 4.05
C ALA A 59 5.96 -2.75 4.17
N ASP A 60 6.49 -3.71 3.41
CA ASP A 60 7.93 -4.00 3.33
C ASP A 60 8.66 -2.89 2.57
N ASP A 61 8.09 -2.38 1.47
CA ASP A 61 8.61 -1.22 0.71
C ASP A 61 8.78 0.00 1.62
N TRP A 62 7.72 0.39 2.35
CA TRP A 62 7.79 1.49 3.32
C TRP A 62 8.81 1.26 4.43
N ALA A 63 8.94 0.02 4.90
CA ALA A 63 9.90 -0.32 5.95
C ALA A 63 11.35 -0.25 5.44
N ASP A 64 11.60 -0.62 4.19
CA ASP A 64 12.93 -0.62 3.56
C ASP A 64 13.43 0.80 3.27
N CYS A 65 12.52 1.74 2.94
CA CYS A 65 12.83 3.17 2.82
C CYS A 65 13.26 3.84 4.15
N GLY A 66 13.37 3.08 5.25
CA GLY A 66 13.77 3.58 6.56
C GLY A 66 12.63 4.22 7.36
N GLU A 67 11.43 4.28 6.78
CA GLU A 67 10.24 4.94 7.33
C GLU A 67 9.35 3.98 8.14
N GLY A 68 9.85 2.78 8.46
CA GLY A 68 9.12 1.78 9.25
C GLY A 68 8.38 2.39 10.44
N GLY A 69 7.14 1.97 10.68
CA GLY A 69 6.31 2.63 11.70
C GLY A 69 4.82 2.34 11.57
N ARG A 70 4.00 3.35 11.90
CA ARG A 70 2.53 3.22 11.95
C ARG A 70 1.94 2.83 10.59
N LEU A 71 2.50 3.33 9.48
CA LEU A 71 2.02 2.99 8.14
C LEU A 71 2.30 1.52 7.80
N SER A 72 3.55 1.03 7.89
CA SER A 72 3.84 -0.40 7.71
C SER A 72 2.99 -1.29 8.61
N ALA A 73 2.80 -0.92 9.88
CA ALA A 73 1.94 -1.69 10.80
C ALA A 73 0.48 -1.72 10.35
N THR A 74 -0.04 -0.59 9.84
CA THR A 74 -1.39 -0.50 9.29
C THR A 74 -1.55 -1.37 8.05
N LEU A 75 -0.59 -1.32 7.13
CA LEU A 75 -0.58 -2.12 5.91
C LEU A 75 -0.51 -3.63 6.22
N ARG A 76 0.36 -4.06 7.14
CA ARG A 76 0.42 -5.46 7.61
C ARG A 76 -0.85 -5.92 8.32
N ALA A 77 -1.50 -5.03 9.06
CA ALA A 77 -2.78 -5.33 9.70
C ALA A 77 -3.89 -5.56 8.65
N GLN A 78 -3.91 -4.78 7.56
CA GLN A 78 -4.81 -5.02 6.43
C GLN A 78 -4.49 -6.34 5.73
N ALA A 79 -3.21 -6.60 5.41
CA ALA A 79 -2.77 -7.86 4.81
C ALA A 79 -3.23 -9.07 5.63
N THR A 80 -3.05 -9.01 6.95
CA THR A 80 -3.47 -10.07 7.88
C THR A 80 -4.98 -10.28 7.89
N ARG A 81 -5.76 -9.20 7.87
CA ARG A 81 -7.22 -9.28 7.80
C ARG A 81 -7.69 -9.91 6.49
N LEU A 82 -7.12 -9.48 5.37
CA LEU A 82 -7.46 -9.98 4.03
C LEU A 82 -7.10 -11.46 3.88
N ARG A 83 -5.94 -11.87 4.38
CA ARG A 83 -5.52 -13.28 4.38
C ARG A 83 -6.52 -14.16 5.13
N LYS A 84 -7.07 -13.68 6.25
CA LYS A 84 -8.13 -14.40 7.00
C LYS A 84 -9.45 -14.50 6.23
N ASP A 85 -9.74 -13.52 5.38
CA ASP A 85 -10.90 -13.50 4.48
C ASP A 85 -10.67 -14.30 3.18
N GLY A 86 -9.46 -14.85 2.97
CA GLY A 86 -9.08 -15.56 1.73
C GLY A 86 -8.83 -14.64 0.53
N ARG A 87 -8.48 -13.37 0.78
CA ARG A 87 -8.24 -12.33 -0.23
C ARG A 87 -6.80 -11.86 -0.27
#